data_AF-A0A4R4UMR0-F1
#
_entry.id   AF-A0A4R4UMR0-F1
#
_cell.length_a   1.000
_cell.length_b   1.000
_cell.length_c   1.000
_cell.angle_alpha   90.00
_cell.angle_beta   90.00
_cell.angle_gamma   90.00
#
_symmetry.space_group_name_H-M   'P 1'
#
loop_
_entity.id
_entity.type
_entity.pdbx_description
1 polymer ?
#
loop_
_entity_poly.entity_id
_entity_poly.type
_entity_poly.pdbx_seq_one_letter_code
_entity_poly.pdbx_strand_id
1 'polypeptide(L)'
;MTSRQFPEAAAVGVGGFVRDETPTDEVNQREAVLESLTGTVRELIDATIRTTVDDDEVHRVRDDLDALVARLRTGQLPGPAGIRYNSELRSWNWGNAVMGAANAIAPPLNVVHGPSGCHADVVLGAAYEGPPGLVHGGVSAMLLDHIMGETASGMRRTTFTGTLTTRYRRGTPLGPLRFEAHIAGEERRKVFVAGTISDADGVTVEADGIFIQPAGTPTADG
;
A
#
# COMPACT_ATOMS: atom_id res chain seq x y z
N MET A 1 20.55 8.31 -1.96
CA MET A 1 20.80 6.92 -2.41
C MET A 1 21.26 6.12 -1.20
N THR A 2 20.32 5.61 -0.41
CA THR A 2 20.62 4.77 0.76
C THR A 2 20.09 3.38 0.46
N SER A 3 21.04 2.44 0.37
CA SER A 3 20.88 1.05 -0.01
C SER A 3 19.99 0.30 0.98
N ARG A 4 18.97 -0.41 0.48
CA ARG A 4 18.21 -1.38 1.27
C ARG A 4 19.09 -2.61 1.48
N GLN A 5 19.72 -2.74 2.65
CA GLN A 5 20.34 -4.02 3.01
C GLN A 5 19.24 -5.01 3.39
N PHE A 6 18.97 -5.95 2.48
CA PHE A 6 18.21 -7.14 2.82
C PHE A 6 19.15 -8.17 3.44
N PRO A 7 18.81 -8.75 4.60
CA PRO A 7 19.61 -9.81 5.20
C PRO A 7 19.68 -10.99 4.22
N GLU A 8 20.87 -11.59 4.12
CA GLU A 8 21.11 -12.81 3.35
C GLU A 8 20.17 -13.89 3.90
N ALA A 9 19.14 -14.23 3.11
CA ALA A 9 18.07 -15.12 3.56
C ALA A 9 18.65 -16.51 3.84
N ALA A 10 18.79 -16.83 5.12
CA ALA A 10 19.04 -18.18 5.58
C ALA A 10 17.94 -19.09 4.99
N ALA A 11 18.37 -20.14 4.32
CA ALA A 11 17.52 -21.11 3.66
C ALA A 11 16.66 -21.89 4.67
N VAL A 12 15.52 -21.34 5.08
CA VAL A 12 14.38 -22.08 5.66
C VAL A 12 13.08 -21.34 5.31
N GLY A 13 12.18 -22.02 4.60
CA GLY A 13 10.94 -21.45 4.10
C GLY A 13 9.96 -21.04 5.20
N VAL A 14 9.83 -19.73 5.41
CA VAL A 14 8.62 -19.02 5.83
C VAL A 14 8.75 -17.58 5.30
N GLY A 15 7.85 -17.17 4.40
CA GLY A 15 7.77 -15.77 3.94
C GLY A 15 7.78 -15.67 2.41
N GLY A 16 6.75 -15.04 1.85
CA GLY A 16 6.55 -14.89 0.41
C GLY A 16 7.54 -13.96 -0.31
N PHE A 17 8.82 -13.99 0.08
CA PHE A 17 9.91 -13.31 -0.62
C PHE A 17 10.48 -14.25 -1.69
N VAL A 18 10.50 -13.79 -2.93
CA VAL A 18 10.98 -14.55 -4.09
C VAL A 18 12.14 -13.79 -4.71
N ARG A 19 13.30 -14.45 -4.79
CA ARG A 19 14.44 -13.92 -5.53
C ARG A 19 14.16 -14.01 -7.03
N ASP A 20 14.29 -12.89 -7.72
CA ASP A 20 14.01 -12.73 -9.15
C ASP A 20 15.09 -11.83 -9.76
N GLU A 21 15.88 -12.36 -10.69
CA GLU A 21 17.05 -11.66 -11.26
C GLU A 21 16.70 -10.76 -12.46
N THR A 22 15.42 -10.43 -12.66
CA THR A 22 15.03 -9.40 -13.64
C THR A 22 15.76 -8.07 -13.33
N PRO A 23 16.48 -7.48 -14.30
CA PRO A 23 17.16 -6.19 -14.12
C PRO A 23 16.21 -5.07 -13.68
N THR A 24 16.69 -4.15 -12.84
CA THR A 24 15.81 -3.10 -12.28
C THR A 24 15.12 -2.25 -13.34
N ASP A 25 15.80 -1.95 -14.44
CA ASP A 25 15.21 -1.15 -15.52
C ASP A 25 14.02 -1.86 -16.18
N GLU A 26 14.10 -3.18 -16.36
CA GLU A 26 13.00 -4.00 -16.90
C GLU A 26 11.84 -4.11 -15.90
N VAL A 27 12.15 -4.27 -14.60
CA VAL A 27 11.14 -4.24 -13.53
C VAL A 27 10.40 -2.90 -13.53
N ASN A 28 11.11 -1.78 -13.61
CA ASN A 28 10.51 -0.44 -13.61
C ASN A 28 9.68 -0.20 -14.88
N GLN A 29 10.16 -0.64 -16.05
CA GLN A 29 9.39 -0.56 -17.29
C GLN A 29 8.09 -1.38 -17.18
N ARG A 30 8.16 -2.59 -16.63
CA ARG A 30 7.00 -3.46 -16.45
C ARG A 30 6.00 -2.87 -15.45
N GLU A 31 6.50 -2.32 -14.35
CA GLU A 31 5.70 -1.64 -13.32
C GLU A 31 4.89 -0.49 -13.95
N ALA A 32 5.52 0.37 -14.75
CA ALA A 32 4.83 1.48 -15.42
C ALA A 32 3.70 1.01 -16.37
N VAL A 33 3.91 -0.09 -17.11
CA VAL A 33 2.87 -0.67 -17.98
C VAL A 33 1.71 -1.21 -17.15
N LEU A 34 1.99 -1.91 -16.05
CA LEU A 34 0.97 -2.46 -15.17
C LEU A 34 0.21 -1.36 -14.41
N GLU A 35 0.91 -0.31 -13.99
CA GLU A 35 0.32 0.84 -13.32
C GLU A 35 -0.65 1.58 -14.25
N SER A 36 -0.28 1.76 -15.52
CA SER A 36 -1.17 2.35 -16.52
C SER A 36 -2.46 1.54 -16.70
N LEU A 37 -2.36 0.21 -16.87
CA LEU A 37 -3.53 -0.67 -16.94
C LEU A 37 -4.37 -0.58 -15.66
N THR A 38 -3.71 -0.57 -14.50
CA THR A 38 -4.37 -0.50 -13.19
C THR A 38 -5.09 0.83 -13.00
N GLY A 39 -4.56 1.94 -13.54
CA GLY A 39 -5.23 3.23 -13.61
C GLY A 39 -6.60 3.13 -14.28
N THR A 40 -6.67 2.48 -15.45
CA THR A 40 -7.95 2.23 -16.14
C THR A 40 -8.88 1.33 -15.34
N VAL A 41 -8.35 0.32 -14.63
CA VAL A 41 -9.18 -0.53 -13.76
C VAL A 41 -9.72 0.26 -12.56
N ARG A 42 -8.98 1.24 -12.02
CA ARG A 42 -9.49 2.14 -10.96
C ARG A 42 -10.64 3.01 -11.46
N GLU A 43 -10.54 3.55 -12.68
CA GLU A 43 -11.64 4.26 -13.33
C GLU A 43 -12.87 3.36 -13.52
N LEU A 44 -12.66 2.11 -13.93
CA LEU A 44 -13.72 1.12 -14.06
C LEU A 44 -14.41 0.80 -12.72
N ILE A 45 -13.66 0.67 -11.62
CA ILE A 45 -14.22 0.45 -10.28
C ILE A 45 -15.16 1.60 -9.92
N ASP A 46 -14.70 2.84 -10.08
CA ASP A 46 -15.51 4.02 -9.81
C ASP A 46 -16.76 4.09 -10.71
N ALA A 47 -16.61 3.83 -12.01
CA ALA A 47 -17.72 3.79 -12.95
C ALA A 47 -18.75 2.72 -12.58
N THR A 48 -18.29 1.53 -12.18
CA THR A 48 -19.16 0.41 -11.76
C THR A 48 -19.98 0.76 -10.52
N ILE A 49 -19.40 1.50 -9.57
CA ILE A 49 -20.10 1.93 -8.36
C ILE A 49 -21.19 2.97 -8.68
N ARG A 50 -20.95 3.86 -9.64
CA ARG A 50 -21.79 5.05 -9.88
C ARG A 50 -22.63 5.00 -11.15
N THR A 51 -22.56 3.92 -11.91
CA THR A 51 -23.27 3.80 -13.19
C THR A 51 -24.80 3.79 -13.01
N THR A 52 -25.49 4.35 -14.00
CA THR A 52 -26.97 4.39 -14.08
C THR A 52 -27.46 4.01 -15.48
N VAL A 53 -26.59 3.40 -16.30
CA VAL A 53 -26.96 2.85 -17.61
C VAL A 53 -27.97 1.71 -17.45
N ASP A 54 -28.70 1.41 -18.52
CA ASP A 54 -29.70 0.33 -18.50
C ASP A 54 -29.07 -1.07 -18.41
N ASP A 55 -29.91 -2.06 -18.06
CA ASP A 55 -29.49 -3.45 -17.87
C ASP A 55 -28.88 -4.08 -19.13
N ASP A 56 -29.34 -3.69 -20.32
CA ASP A 56 -28.81 -4.19 -21.58
C ASP A 56 -27.36 -3.73 -21.78
N GLU A 57 -27.06 -2.46 -21.47
CA GLU A 57 -25.70 -1.95 -21.51
C GLU A 57 -24.80 -2.55 -20.43
N VAL A 58 -25.32 -2.78 -19.22
CA VAL A 58 -24.58 -3.51 -18.16
C VAL A 58 -24.16 -4.90 -18.64
N HIS A 59 -25.05 -5.63 -19.34
CA HIS A 59 -24.72 -6.94 -19.89
C HIS A 59 -23.63 -6.87 -20.97
N ARG A 60 -23.69 -5.90 -21.90
CA ARG A 60 -22.65 -5.73 -22.93
C ARG A 60 -21.29 -5.43 -22.31
N VAL A 61 -21.23 -4.49 -21.37
CA VAL A 61 -19.98 -4.15 -20.66
C VAL A 61 -19.44 -5.36 -19.92
N ARG A 62 -20.29 -6.17 -19.27
CA ARG A 62 -19.85 -7.40 -18.61
C ARG A 62 -19.21 -8.38 -19.61
N ASP A 63 -19.80 -8.59 -20.77
CA ASP A 63 -19.25 -9.50 -21.79
C ASP A 63 -17.87 -9.03 -22.29
N ASP A 64 -17.72 -7.72 -22.49
CA ASP A 64 -16.42 -7.12 -22.84
C ASP A 64 -15.39 -7.33 -21.72
N LEU A 65 -15.78 -7.13 -20.45
CA LEU A 65 -14.91 -7.38 -19.30
C LEU A 65 -14.51 -8.85 -19.18
N ASP A 66 -15.44 -9.79 -19.41
CA ASP A 66 -15.16 -11.22 -19.40
C ASP A 66 -14.11 -11.59 -20.47
N ALA A 67 -14.22 -11.00 -21.67
CA ALA A 67 -13.22 -11.17 -22.73
C ALA A 67 -11.85 -10.58 -22.36
N LEU A 68 -11.80 -9.40 -21.72
CA LEU A 68 -10.56 -8.79 -21.25
C LEU A 68 -9.90 -9.61 -20.13
N VAL A 69 -10.69 -10.11 -19.17
CA VAL A 69 -10.22 -10.99 -18.10
C VAL A 69 -9.65 -12.28 -18.69
N ALA A 70 -10.33 -12.90 -19.65
CA ALA A 70 -9.84 -14.10 -20.32
C ALA A 70 -8.48 -13.86 -21.00
N ARG A 71 -8.30 -12.71 -21.66
CA ARG A 71 -7.01 -12.31 -22.27
C ARG A 71 -5.90 -12.15 -21.23
N LEU A 72 -6.16 -11.48 -20.11
CA LEU A 72 -5.18 -11.33 -19.03
C LEU A 72 -4.82 -12.67 -18.37
N ARG A 73 -5.76 -13.61 -18.31
CA ARG A 73 -5.55 -14.95 -17.73
C ARG A 73 -4.75 -15.91 -18.62
N THR A 74 -4.42 -15.53 -19.85
CA THR A 74 -3.55 -16.33 -20.73
C THR A 74 -2.13 -16.51 -20.17
N GLY A 75 -1.69 -15.62 -19.29
CA GLY A 75 -0.43 -15.74 -18.54
C GLY A 75 -0.57 -15.19 -17.13
N GLN A 76 -0.40 -16.04 -16.12
CA GLN A 76 -0.53 -15.67 -14.72
C GLN A 76 0.61 -16.24 -13.87
N LEU A 77 0.85 -15.60 -12.72
CA LEU A 77 1.75 -16.13 -11.70
C LEU A 77 1.17 -17.44 -11.12
N PRO A 78 2.03 -18.44 -10.81
CA PRO A 78 1.60 -19.57 -10.00
C PRO A 78 1.46 -19.12 -8.54
N GLY A 79 0.25 -19.23 -7.98
CA GLY A 79 0.01 -18.91 -6.57
C GLY A 79 -0.02 -17.40 -6.26
N PRO A 80 0.25 -16.99 -5.00
CA PRO A 80 0.15 -15.60 -4.57
C PRO A 80 1.24 -14.71 -5.19
N ALA A 81 0.97 -13.40 -5.32
CA ALA A 81 1.90 -12.44 -5.94
C ALA A 81 3.25 -12.33 -5.19
N GLY A 82 3.20 -12.30 -3.85
CA GLY A 82 4.39 -12.22 -2.99
C GLY A 82 5.17 -10.91 -3.12
N ILE A 83 6.32 -10.87 -2.45
CA ILE A 83 7.33 -9.82 -2.58
C ILE A 83 8.46 -10.40 -3.43
N ARG A 84 8.88 -9.68 -4.46
CA ARG A 84 10.04 -10.06 -5.28
C ARG A 84 11.18 -9.11 -5.04
N TYR A 85 12.41 -9.59 -5.21
CA TYR A 85 13.60 -8.76 -5.14
C TYR A 85 14.73 -9.31 -6.03
N ASN A 86 15.57 -8.41 -6.52
CA ASN A 86 16.72 -8.74 -7.36
C ASN A 86 18.06 -8.47 -6.64
N SER A 87 19.16 -8.86 -7.29
CA SER A 87 20.52 -8.63 -6.80
C SER A 87 20.92 -7.15 -6.73
N GLU A 88 20.22 -6.26 -7.44
CA GLU A 88 20.38 -4.80 -7.42
C GLU A 88 19.63 -4.13 -6.24
N LEU A 89 19.09 -4.93 -5.33
CA LEU A 89 18.35 -4.50 -4.13
C LEU A 89 17.03 -3.77 -4.44
N ARG A 90 16.54 -3.89 -5.67
CA ARG A 90 15.17 -3.51 -6.04
C ARG A 90 14.23 -4.58 -5.53
N SER A 91 13.17 -4.16 -4.83
CA SER A 91 12.12 -5.06 -4.33
C SER A 91 10.72 -4.55 -4.70
N TRP A 92 9.85 -5.39 -5.25
CA TRP A 92 8.49 -5.02 -5.66
C TRP A 92 7.43 -5.92 -5.05
N ASN A 93 6.27 -5.32 -4.77
CA ASN A 93 5.07 -6.01 -4.31
C ASN A 93 3.85 -5.42 -5.04
N TRP A 94 3.78 -5.66 -6.35
CA TRP A 94 2.76 -5.04 -7.21
C TRP A 94 1.33 -5.41 -6.84
N GLY A 95 1.12 -6.53 -6.14
CA GLY A 95 -0.20 -6.96 -5.66
C GLY A 95 -0.60 -6.42 -4.28
N ASN A 96 0.27 -5.65 -3.62
CA ASN A 96 -0.01 -5.14 -2.26
C ASN A 96 -1.33 -4.36 -2.20
N ALA A 97 -2.09 -4.52 -1.12
CA ALA A 97 -3.41 -3.90 -0.97
C ALA A 97 -3.38 -2.37 -0.74
N VAL A 98 -2.23 -1.80 -0.37
CA VAL A 98 -2.08 -0.37 -0.08
C VAL A 98 -1.24 0.36 -1.12
N MET A 99 -0.13 -0.25 -1.56
CA MET A 99 0.85 0.37 -2.49
C MET A 99 1.05 -0.41 -3.79
N GLY A 100 0.21 -1.41 -4.06
CA GLY A 100 0.41 -2.29 -5.20
C GLY A 100 0.18 -1.56 -6.51
N ALA A 101 1.24 -1.33 -7.30
CA ALA A 101 1.14 -0.73 -8.62
C ALA A 101 0.20 -1.50 -9.58
N ALA A 102 0.05 -2.83 -9.38
CA ALA A 102 -0.85 -3.70 -10.13
C ALA A 102 -2.12 -4.09 -9.36
N ASN A 103 -2.49 -3.35 -8.31
CA ASN A 103 -3.69 -3.59 -7.51
C ASN A 103 -4.61 -2.36 -7.57
N ALA A 104 -5.75 -2.49 -8.24
CA ALA A 104 -6.70 -1.39 -8.39
C ALA A 104 -7.47 -1.06 -7.09
N ILE A 105 -7.41 -1.92 -6.07
CA ILE A 105 -7.91 -1.59 -4.73
C ILE A 105 -6.95 -0.60 -4.04
N ALA A 106 -5.64 -0.72 -4.28
CA ALA A 106 -4.65 0.18 -3.70
C ALA A 106 -4.86 1.62 -4.20
N PRO A 107 -5.08 2.61 -3.31
CA PRO A 107 -5.09 4.01 -3.70
C PRO A 107 -3.74 4.41 -4.32
N PRO A 108 -3.70 5.42 -5.20
CA PRO A 108 -2.46 5.98 -5.70
C PRO A 108 -1.77 6.80 -4.59
N LEU A 109 -1.20 6.12 -3.61
CA LEU A 109 -0.51 6.71 -2.47
C LEU A 109 0.96 6.96 -2.85
N ASN A 110 1.37 8.23 -2.89
CA ASN A 110 2.78 8.59 -3.07
C ASN A 110 3.37 9.01 -1.72
N VAL A 111 4.16 8.11 -1.11
CA VAL A 111 4.76 8.35 0.20
C VAL A 111 6.06 9.15 0.04
N VAL A 112 6.10 10.32 0.68
CA VAL A 112 7.26 11.19 0.76
C VAL A 112 7.92 10.99 2.13
N HIS A 113 9.18 10.56 2.11
CA HIS A 113 9.96 10.33 3.33
C HIS A 113 10.73 11.60 3.73
N GLY A 114 10.64 11.96 5.00
CA GLY A 114 11.44 12.99 5.66
C GLY A 114 12.37 12.41 6.73
N PRO A 115 13.15 13.26 7.43
CA PRO A 115 14.14 12.80 8.41
C PRO A 115 13.57 12.02 9.61
N SER A 116 12.33 12.30 10.01
CA SER A 116 11.71 11.74 11.24
C SER A 116 10.32 11.11 11.01
N GLY A 117 9.89 11.00 9.74
CA GLY A 117 8.52 10.64 9.41
C GLY A 117 8.26 10.55 7.91
N CYS A 118 7.05 10.15 7.56
CA CYS A 118 6.57 10.10 6.18
C CYS A 118 5.23 10.80 6.06
N HIS A 119 4.92 11.28 4.87
CA HIS A 119 3.60 11.81 4.55
C HIS A 119 3.14 11.39 3.16
N ALA A 120 1.85 11.49 2.90
CA ALA A 120 1.29 11.28 1.58
C ALA A 120 0.02 12.13 1.39
N ASP A 121 -0.14 12.65 0.18
CA ASP A 121 -1.39 13.28 -0.26
C ASP A 121 -2.13 12.30 -1.16
N VAL A 122 -3.41 12.07 -0.89
CA VAL A 122 -4.23 11.12 -1.65
C VAL A 122 -5.63 11.65 -1.83
N VAL A 123 -6.27 11.29 -2.94
CA VAL A 123 -7.69 11.55 -3.18
C VAL A 123 -8.43 10.23 -3.07
N LEU A 124 -9.29 10.09 -2.06
CA LEU A 124 -10.10 8.88 -1.88
C LEU A 124 -11.52 9.11 -2.41
N GLY A 125 -11.90 8.36 -3.44
CA GLY A 125 -13.23 8.40 -4.06
C GLY A 125 -14.17 7.29 -3.60
N ALA A 126 -15.24 7.05 -4.38
CA ALA A 126 -16.32 6.12 -4.06
C ALA A 126 -15.87 4.67 -3.78
N ALA A 127 -14.74 4.25 -4.36
CA ALA A 127 -14.14 2.93 -4.11
C ALA A 127 -13.75 2.69 -2.64
N TYR A 128 -13.63 3.76 -1.84
CA TYR A 128 -13.18 3.72 -0.45
C TYR A 128 -14.27 4.16 0.54
N GLU A 129 -15.48 4.41 0.03
CA GLU A 129 -16.61 4.87 0.81
C GLU A 129 -17.10 3.78 1.78
N GLY A 130 -17.44 4.20 3.00
CA GLY A 130 -18.11 3.35 3.98
C GLY A 130 -19.47 3.93 4.31
N PRO A 131 -19.57 4.84 5.30
CA PRO A 131 -20.75 5.67 5.44
C PRO A 131 -20.92 6.61 4.25
N PRO A 132 -22.15 7.09 3.96
CA PRO A 132 -22.41 8.02 2.87
C PRO A 132 -21.50 9.26 2.93
N GLY A 133 -20.74 9.50 1.86
CA GLY A 133 -19.80 10.61 1.70
C GLY A 133 -18.51 10.52 2.52
N LEU A 134 -18.29 9.41 3.25
CA LEU A 134 -17.16 9.26 4.16
C LEU A 134 -16.31 8.03 3.81
N VAL A 135 -14.99 8.16 4.01
CA VAL A 135 -14.06 7.03 3.91
C VAL A 135 -14.41 5.99 4.96
N HIS A 136 -14.41 4.71 4.57
CA HIS A 136 -14.62 3.61 5.50
C HIS A 136 -13.50 3.57 6.55
N GLY A 137 -13.86 3.47 7.83
CA GLY A 137 -12.86 3.47 8.92
C GLY A 137 -11.81 2.36 8.78
N GLY A 138 -12.20 1.19 8.27
CA GLY A 138 -11.24 0.12 7.98
C GLY A 138 -10.20 0.49 6.90
N VAL A 139 -10.59 1.30 5.91
CA VAL A 139 -9.65 1.82 4.90
C VAL A 139 -8.70 2.83 5.54
N SER A 140 -9.22 3.74 6.38
CA SER A 140 -8.39 4.67 7.16
C SER A 140 -7.36 3.92 8.01
N ALA A 141 -7.76 2.89 8.74
CA ALA A 141 -6.86 2.07 9.55
C ALA A 141 -5.81 1.34 8.71
N MET A 142 -6.19 0.77 7.56
CA MET A 142 -5.28 0.08 6.64
C MET A 142 -4.21 1.03 6.08
N LEU A 143 -4.59 2.25 5.69
CA LEU A 143 -3.66 3.24 5.17
C LEU A 143 -2.75 3.81 6.26
N LEU A 144 -3.27 4.01 7.48
CA LEU A 144 -2.48 4.41 8.64
C LEU A 144 -1.46 3.33 9.02
N ASP A 145 -1.86 2.05 9.07
CA ASP A 145 -0.93 0.94 9.31
C ASP A 145 0.26 0.99 8.35
N HIS A 146 -0.02 1.18 7.06
CA HIS A 146 1.01 1.21 6.04
C HIS A 146 1.97 2.40 6.20
N ILE A 147 1.47 3.63 6.28
CA ILE A 147 2.35 4.81 6.38
C ILE A 147 3.14 4.84 7.69
N MET A 148 2.55 4.32 8.77
CA MET A 148 3.24 4.18 10.05
C MET A 148 4.29 3.07 10.01
N GLY A 149 4.04 1.97 9.28
CA GLY A 149 5.01 0.92 9.03
C GLY A 149 6.19 1.39 8.17
N GLU A 150 5.93 2.15 7.10
CA GLU A 150 6.97 2.82 6.31
C GLU A 150 7.83 3.74 7.18
N THR A 151 7.18 4.52 8.06
CA THR A 151 7.85 5.39 9.03
C THR A 151 8.69 4.60 10.03
N ALA A 152 8.16 3.51 10.59
CA ALA A 152 8.90 2.65 11.52
C ALA A 152 10.11 1.99 10.87
N SER A 153 9.99 1.59 9.60
CA SER A 153 11.08 0.99 8.83
C SER A 153 12.21 1.99 8.57
N GLY A 154 11.87 3.28 8.37
CA GLY A 154 12.80 4.34 7.99
C GLY A 154 13.62 4.01 6.73
N MET A 155 13.16 3.06 5.90
CA MET A 155 13.92 2.42 4.82
C MET A 155 15.25 1.77 5.24
N ARG A 156 15.43 1.46 6.53
CA ARG A 156 16.69 0.95 7.11
C ARG A 156 16.55 -0.39 7.81
N ARG A 157 15.34 -0.76 8.23
CA ARG A 157 15.08 -1.98 9.02
C ARG A 157 13.75 -2.59 8.66
N THR A 158 13.64 -3.90 8.87
CA THR A 158 12.36 -4.61 8.78
C THR A 158 11.63 -4.46 10.11
N THR A 159 10.37 -4.03 10.06
CA THR A 159 9.49 -3.97 11.23
C THR A 159 8.14 -4.58 10.89
N PHE A 160 7.47 -5.14 11.88
CA PHE A 160 6.12 -5.70 11.77
C PHE A 160 5.18 -5.00 12.73
N THR A 161 3.94 -4.74 12.31
CA THR A 161 2.92 -4.19 13.21
C THR A 161 2.71 -5.13 14.40
N GLY A 162 2.97 -4.63 15.60
CA GLY A 162 2.63 -5.32 16.86
C GLY A 162 1.25 -4.89 17.35
N THR A 163 1.00 -3.58 17.40
CA THR A 163 -0.31 -3.01 17.72
C THR A 163 -0.58 -1.77 16.89
N LEU A 164 -1.86 -1.52 16.62
CA LEU A 164 -2.37 -0.29 16.02
C LEU A 164 -3.63 0.13 16.77
N THR A 165 -3.62 1.33 17.35
CA THR A 165 -4.77 1.92 18.03
C THR A 165 -5.22 3.15 17.25
N THR A 166 -6.44 3.14 16.73
CA THR A 166 -7.01 4.25 15.95
C THR A 166 -8.07 5.00 16.76
N ARG A 167 -8.12 6.33 16.62
CA ARG A 167 -9.14 7.21 17.19
C ARG A 167 -9.77 8.04 16.08
N TYR A 168 -11.04 7.77 15.78
CA TYR A 168 -11.82 8.53 14.80
C TYR A 168 -12.41 9.76 15.49
N ARG A 169 -11.82 10.93 15.24
CA ARG A 169 -12.21 12.21 15.86
C ARG A 169 -13.46 12.80 15.22
N ARG A 170 -13.59 12.63 13.90
CA ARG A 170 -14.76 12.99 13.08
C ARG A 170 -14.82 12.10 11.83
N GLY A 171 -15.91 12.18 11.08
CA GLY A 171 -15.99 11.52 9.78
C GLY A 171 -14.90 12.04 8.83
N THR A 172 -14.18 11.12 8.20
CA THR A 172 -13.21 11.46 7.15
C THR A 172 -13.96 11.58 5.82
N PRO A 173 -14.07 12.78 5.22
CA PRO A 173 -14.79 12.94 3.96
C PRO A 173 -14.05 12.24 2.82
N LEU A 174 -14.80 11.83 1.79
CA LEU A 174 -14.20 11.52 0.49
C LEU A 174 -13.55 12.79 -0.10
N GLY A 175 -12.53 12.61 -0.92
CA GLY A 175 -11.77 13.70 -1.55
C GLY A 175 -10.31 13.76 -1.10
N PRO A 176 -9.67 14.95 -1.21
CA PRO A 176 -8.26 15.15 -0.86
C PRO A 176 -8.01 14.98 0.64
N LEU A 177 -7.04 14.15 0.98
CA LEU A 177 -6.63 13.85 2.34
C LEU A 177 -5.12 13.84 2.47
N ARG A 178 -4.66 14.25 3.65
CA ARG A 178 -3.26 14.28 4.07
C ARG A 178 -3.03 13.18 5.10
N PHE A 179 -2.08 12.30 4.82
CA PHE A 179 -1.60 11.29 5.77
C PHE A 179 -0.22 11.70 6.25
N GLU A 180 0.01 11.63 7.56
CA GLU A 180 1.32 11.92 8.15
C GLU A 180 1.63 10.94 9.26
N ALA A 181 2.89 10.53 9.39
CA ALA A 181 3.36 9.71 10.49
C ALA A 181 4.79 10.10 10.89
N HIS A 182 5.11 9.97 12.18
CA HIS A 182 6.44 10.25 12.73
C HIS A 182 6.78 9.29 13.87
N ILE A 183 8.09 9.06 14.07
CA ILE A 183 8.58 8.24 15.19
C ILE A 183 8.40 9.04 16.49
N ALA A 184 7.60 8.50 17.42
CA ALA A 184 7.35 9.07 18.74
C ALA A 184 8.36 8.58 19.80
N GLY A 185 9.04 7.46 19.54
CA GLY A 185 10.10 6.94 20.38
C GLY A 185 10.54 5.53 19.98
N GLU A 186 11.62 5.05 20.57
CA GLU A 186 12.13 3.70 20.37
C GLU A 186 12.53 3.09 21.71
N GLU A 187 12.18 1.83 21.93
CA GLU A 187 12.58 1.06 23.11
C GLU A 187 12.95 -0.36 22.71
N ARG A 188 14.24 -0.70 22.79
CA ARG A 188 14.78 -2.01 22.41
C ARG A 188 14.44 -2.37 20.96
N ARG A 189 13.44 -3.23 20.75
CA ARG A 189 12.97 -3.70 19.44
C ARG A 189 11.63 -3.08 19.04
N LYS A 190 11.11 -2.14 19.83
CA LYS A 190 9.84 -1.47 19.60
C LYS A 190 10.10 -0.08 19.04
N VAL A 191 9.45 0.23 17.93
CA VAL A 191 9.37 1.57 17.37
C VAL A 191 7.95 2.06 17.58
N PHE A 192 7.80 3.15 18.31
CA PHE A 192 6.52 3.80 18.55
C PHE A 192 6.32 4.86 17.48
N VAL A 193 5.21 4.79 16.77
CA VAL A 193 4.88 5.71 15.68
C VAL A 193 3.52 6.32 15.96
N ALA A 194 3.41 7.64 15.77
CA ALA A 194 2.14 8.35 15.76
C ALA A 194 1.80 8.74 14.32
N GLY A 195 0.53 8.62 13.95
CA GLY A 195 0.02 8.93 12.61
C GLY A 195 -1.31 9.66 12.62
N THR A 196 -1.60 10.41 11.56
CA THR A 196 -2.86 11.15 11.39
C THR A 196 -3.37 11.10 9.96
N ILE A 197 -4.69 11.24 9.81
CA ILE A 197 -5.37 11.57 8.56
C ILE A 197 -6.05 12.91 8.75
N SER A 198 -5.82 13.85 7.84
CA SER A 198 -6.40 15.20 7.88
C SER A 198 -7.06 15.57 6.55
N ASP A 199 -8.11 16.37 6.61
CA ASP A 199 -8.64 17.12 5.47
C ASP A 199 -8.36 18.62 5.65
N ALA A 200 -9.01 19.49 4.87
CA ALA A 200 -8.83 20.94 4.93
C ALA A 200 -9.18 21.57 6.30
N ASP A 201 -10.06 20.94 7.09
CA ASP A 201 -10.50 21.41 8.42
C ASP A 201 -9.67 20.80 9.57
N GLY A 202 -8.66 19.97 9.27
CA GLY A 202 -7.75 19.38 10.25
C GLY A 202 -7.87 17.87 10.42
N VAL A 203 -7.49 17.35 11.59
CA VAL A 203 -7.42 15.90 11.83
C VAL A 203 -8.80 15.24 11.88
N THR A 204 -8.94 14.11 11.21
CA THR A 204 -10.13 13.25 11.21
C THR A 204 -9.89 11.93 11.95
N VAL A 205 -8.69 11.36 11.80
CA VAL A 205 -8.26 10.12 12.47
C VAL A 205 -6.85 10.30 13.03
N GLU A 206 -6.62 9.80 14.23
CA GLU A 206 -5.29 9.67 14.84
C GLU A 206 -4.99 8.18 15.07
N ALA A 207 -3.71 7.81 15.04
CA ALA A 207 -3.28 6.47 15.38
C ALA A 207 -1.96 6.44 16.15
N ASP A 208 -1.90 5.51 17.10
CA ASP A 208 -0.69 5.11 17.83
C ASP A 208 -0.35 3.67 17.47
N GLY A 209 0.88 3.43 17.01
CA GLY A 209 1.34 2.12 16.56
C GLY A 209 2.62 1.69 17.25
N ILE A 210 2.72 0.40 17.55
CA ILE A 210 3.95 -0.24 18.01
C ILE A 210 4.41 -1.21 16.93
N PHE A 211 5.57 -0.94 16.36
CA PHE A 211 6.20 -1.78 15.34
C PHE A 211 7.38 -2.51 15.93
N ILE A 212 7.51 -3.80 15.60
CA ILE A 212 8.46 -4.72 16.23
C ILE A 212 9.52 -5.14 15.22
N GLN A 213 10.78 -4.93 15.58
CA GLN A 213 11.91 -5.52 14.87
C GLN A 213 12.08 -7.00 15.26
N PRO A 214 12.12 -7.95 14.30
CA PRO A 214 12.34 -9.36 14.58
C PRO A 214 13.65 -9.64 15.34
N ALA A 215 13.66 -10.68 16.17
CA ALA A 215 14.89 -11.15 16.81
C ALA A 215 15.93 -11.56 15.74
N GLY A 216 17.20 -11.21 15.96
CA GLY A 216 18.32 -11.61 15.10
C GLY A 216 18.52 -10.75 13.84
N THR A 217 17.77 -9.66 13.66
CA THR A 217 18.09 -8.64 12.66
C THR A 217 19.02 -7.58 13.27
N PRO A 218 20.09 -7.16 12.59
CA PRO A 218 20.99 -6.11 13.09
C PRO A 218 20.23 -4.84 13.42
N THR A 219 20.60 -4.17 14.50
CA THR A 219 20.09 -2.83 14.80
C THR A 219 20.88 -1.82 13.98
N ALA A 220 20.28 -0.67 13.63
CA ALA A 220 21.03 0.39 12.93
C ALA A 220 22.25 0.88 13.72
N ASP A 221 22.30 0.58 15.03
CA ASP A 221 23.38 0.93 15.96
C ASP A 221 24.23 -0.29 16.40
N GLY A 222 24.17 -1.43 15.69
CA GLY A 222 24.95 -2.64 16.02
C GLY A 222 24.72 -3.82 15.09
#